data_AF-I3T5N3-F1
#
_entry.id   AF-I3T5N3-F1
#
_cell.length_a   1.000
_cell.length_b   1.000
_cell.length_c   1.000
_cell.angle_alpha   90.00
_cell.angle_beta   90.00
_cell.angle_gamma   90.00
#
_symmetry.space_group_name_H-M   'P 1'
#
loop_
_entity.id
_entity.type
_entity.pdbx_description
1 polymer ?
#
loop_
_entity_poly.entity_id
_entity_poly.type
_entity_poly.pdbx_seq_one_letter_code
_entity_poly.pdbx_strand_id
1 'polypeptide(L)'
;MRNLEIHHDPECEESPKGIAKGDRIPLPWEILQPTLRILGHCLMGPLISQEVKDAASFAVRCLYARASHDLVPQAILVTRSLIQLDNRTRDAITSASAVASNVNTPTKAKKPEILLVSK
;
A
#
# COMPACT_ATOMS: atom_id res chain seq x y z
N MET A 1 -7.64 -4.56 17.78
CA MET A 1 -7.56 -3.63 16.63
C MET A 1 -6.14 -3.10 16.61
N ARG A 2 -5.31 -3.53 15.66
CA ARG A 2 -3.94 -3.01 15.56
C ARG A 2 -4.03 -1.60 14.98
N ASN A 3 -3.63 -0.61 15.76
CA ASN A 3 -3.53 0.77 15.31
C ASN A 3 -2.57 0.80 14.12
N LEU A 4 -2.96 1.53 13.07
CA LEU A 4 -2.09 1.77 11.92
C LEU A 4 -1.03 2.77 12.40
N GLU A 5 0.04 2.28 13.04
CA GLU A 5 1.20 3.10 13.37
C GLU A 5 1.78 3.63 12.06
N ILE A 6 1.55 4.91 11.84
CA ILE A 6 2.16 5.67 10.77
C ILE A 6 3.62 5.81 11.18
N HIS A 7 4.49 4.99 10.57
CA HIS A 7 5.94 5.15 10.70
C HIS A 7 6.29 6.57 10.24
N HIS A 8 6.76 7.37 11.20
CA HIS A 8 7.15 8.76 11.01
C HIS A 8 8.65 8.76 10.68
N ASP A 9 8.99 8.98 9.41
CA ASP A 9 10.39 9.19 9.02
C ASP A 9 10.90 10.49 9.68
N PRO A 10 12.02 10.43 10.43
CA PRO A 10 12.47 11.53 11.29
C PRO A 10 13.22 12.66 10.56
N GLU A 11 13.43 12.62 9.24
CA GLU A 11 14.05 13.72 8.47
C GLU A 11 13.03 14.75 7.96
N CYS A 12 12.08 15.14 8.79
CA CYS A 12 11.30 16.38 8.62
C CYS A 12 11.37 17.16 9.94
N GLU A 13 12.57 17.65 10.21
CA GLU A 13 12.93 18.43 11.39
C GLU A 13 12.02 19.66 11.59
N GLU A 14 11.62 19.79 12.85
CA GLU A 14 11.15 20.98 13.56
C GLU A 14 10.07 21.85 12.91
N SER A 15 8.82 21.59 13.32
CA SER A 15 7.74 22.58 13.17
C SER A 15 8.07 23.81 14.03
N PRO A 16 8.28 25.01 13.43
CA PRO A 16 8.47 26.21 14.22
C PRO A 16 7.21 26.44 15.04
N LYS A 17 7.37 26.61 16.36
CA LYS A 17 6.32 27.08 17.27
C LYS A 17 5.77 28.40 16.76
N GLY A 18 4.72 28.35 15.94
CA GLY A 18 4.16 29.55 15.32
C GLY A 18 3.50 29.39 13.96
N ILE A 19 3.28 28.17 13.45
CA ILE A 19 2.37 28.00 12.31
C ILE A 19 0.97 28.35 12.81
N ALA A 20 0.55 29.60 12.60
CA ALA A 20 -0.84 29.99 12.65
C ALA A 20 -1.62 28.89 11.91
N LYS A 21 -2.57 28.23 12.60
CA LYS A 21 -3.44 27.24 11.97
C LYS A 21 -4.09 27.93 10.78
N GLY A 22 -3.53 27.71 9.59
CA GLY A 22 -4.12 28.20 8.36
C GLY A 22 -5.55 27.68 8.31
N ASP A 23 -6.47 28.52 7.86
CA ASP A 23 -7.85 28.10 7.72
C ASP A 23 -7.91 26.85 6.84
N ARG A 24 -8.71 25.88 7.29
CA ARG A 24 -8.86 24.63 6.54
C ARG A 24 -9.56 24.94 5.22
N ILE A 25 -8.88 24.65 4.11
CA ILE A 25 -9.49 24.74 2.78
C ILE A 25 -10.65 23.74 2.72
N PRO A 26 -11.91 24.15 2.50
CA PRO A 26 -13.03 23.21 2.36
C PRO A 26 -12.80 22.33 1.13
N LEU A 27 -12.93 21.02 1.30
CA LEU A 27 -12.75 20.05 0.20
C LEU A 27 -14.10 19.40 -0.11
N PRO A 28 -14.85 19.93 -1.08
CA PRO A 28 -16.14 19.37 -1.46
C PRO A 28 -15.97 17.98 -2.11
N TRP A 29 -16.98 17.12 -1.92
CA TRP A 29 -16.94 15.72 -2.36
C TRP A 29 -16.79 15.58 -3.88
N GLU A 30 -17.27 16.56 -4.63
CA GLU A 30 -17.25 16.66 -6.09
C GLU A 30 -15.82 16.71 -6.63
N ILE A 31 -14.89 17.37 -5.93
CA ILE A 31 -13.46 17.43 -6.28
C ILE A 31 -12.70 16.24 -5.68
N LEU A 32 -13.16 15.76 -4.53
CA LEU A 32 -12.58 14.59 -3.88
C LEU A 32 -12.77 13.32 -4.73
N GLN A 33 -13.91 13.18 -5.40
CA GLN A 33 -14.21 12.01 -6.24
C GLN A 33 -13.19 11.77 -7.37
N PRO A 34 -12.86 12.74 -8.27
CA PRO A 34 -11.82 12.54 -9.28
C PRO A 34 -10.44 12.35 -8.65
N THR A 35 -10.14 13.03 -7.54
CA THR A 35 -8.88 12.86 -6.80
C THR A 35 -8.69 11.40 -6.36
N LEU A 36 -9.71 10.79 -5.78
CA LEU A 36 -9.67 9.39 -5.34
C LEU A 36 -9.49 8.41 -6.51
N ARG A 37 -10.08 8.69 -7.68
CA ARG A 37 -9.89 7.88 -8.88
C ARG A 37 -8.45 7.95 -9.40
N ILE A 38 -7.88 9.15 -9.44
CA ILE A 38 -6.48 9.36 -9.85
C ILE A 38 -5.54 8.62 -8.91
N LEU A 39 -5.74 8.74 -7.59
CA LEU A 39 -4.92 8.02 -6.61
C LEU A 39 -5.06 6.50 -6.72
N GLY A 40 -6.27 6.00 -6.97
CA GLY A 40 -6.48 4.59 -7.28
C GLY A 40 -5.66 4.13 -8.49
N HIS A 41 -5.61 4.94 -9.54
CA HIS A 41 -4.78 4.67 -10.71
C HIS A 41 -3.28 4.76 -10.42
N CYS A 42 -2.83 5.72 -9.61
CA CYS A 42 -1.43 5.80 -9.20
C CYS A 42 -0.99 4.58 -8.37
N LEU A 43 -1.88 4.02 -7.55
CA LEU A 43 -1.58 2.83 -6.74
C LEU A 43 -1.57 1.53 -7.57
N MET A 44 -2.58 1.34 -8.41
CA MET A 44 -2.86 0.05 -9.06
C MET A 44 -2.62 0.05 -10.59
N GLY A 45 -2.19 1.18 -11.15
CA GLY A 45 -1.98 1.35 -12.58
C GLY A 45 -0.82 0.49 -13.10
N PRO A 46 -0.96 -0.10 -14.31
CA PRO A 46 0.16 -0.73 -14.96
C PRO A 46 1.22 0.33 -15.28
N LEU A 47 2.50 -0.02 -15.15
CA LEU A 47 3.66 0.83 -15.51
C LEU A 47 3.87 2.09 -14.65
N ILE A 48 3.26 2.19 -13.47
CA ILE A 48 3.55 3.27 -12.52
C ILE A 48 4.85 3.00 -11.75
N SER A 49 5.72 4.02 -11.65
CA SER A 49 6.96 3.95 -10.89
C SER A 49 6.70 3.74 -9.38
N GLN A 50 7.66 3.14 -8.69
CA GLN A 50 7.53 2.87 -7.26
C GLN A 50 7.38 4.16 -6.44
N GLU A 51 8.12 5.22 -6.80
CA GLU A 51 8.02 6.54 -6.17
C GLU A 51 6.60 7.12 -6.22
N VAL A 52 5.93 7.05 -7.37
CA VAL A 52 4.54 7.53 -7.52
C VAL A 52 3.58 6.69 -6.69
N LYS A 53 3.82 5.37 -6.58
CA LYS A 53 3.00 4.50 -5.71
C LYS A 53 3.16 4.84 -4.24
N ASP A 54 4.38 5.11 -3.78
CA ASP A 54 4.65 5.49 -2.40
C ASP A 54 4.05 6.86 -2.06
N ALA A 55 4.21 7.85 -2.95
CA ALA A 55 3.56 9.15 -2.82
C ALA A 55 2.02 9.02 -2.80
N ALA A 56 1.45 8.18 -3.66
CA ALA A 56 0.01 7.93 -3.69
C ALA A 56 -0.49 7.22 -2.41
N SER A 57 0.27 6.25 -1.89
CA SER A 57 -0.07 5.55 -0.63
C SER A 57 -0.10 6.54 0.54
N PHE A 58 0.91 7.41 0.63
CA PHE A 58 0.96 8.48 1.61
C PHE A 58 -0.25 9.44 1.45
N ALA A 59 -0.52 9.91 0.24
CA ALA A 59 -1.63 10.80 -0.04
C ALA A 59 -2.99 10.21 0.35
N VAL A 60 -3.24 8.92 0.06
CA VAL A 60 -4.48 8.23 0.45
C VAL A 60 -4.63 8.15 1.97
N ARG A 61 -3.54 7.90 2.72
CA ARG A 61 -3.57 7.90 4.20
C ARG A 61 -3.88 9.28 4.77
N CYS A 62 -3.32 10.35 4.20
CA CYS A 62 -3.65 11.72 4.57
C CYS A 62 -5.13 12.04 4.28
N LEU A 63 -5.62 11.63 3.10
CA LEU A 63 -7.02 11.78 2.72
C LEU A 63 -7.98 10.98 3.61
N TYR A 64 -7.59 9.80 4.08
CA TYR A 64 -8.36 9.04 5.07
C TYR A 64 -8.46 9.77 6.41
N ALA A 65 -7.34 10.30 6.92
CA ALA A 65 -7.33 11.09 8.15
C ALA A 65 -8.21 12.34 8.00
N ARG A 66 -8.09 13.02 6.87
CA ARG A 66 -8.93 14.17 6.53
C ARG A 66 -10.42 13.81 6.43
N ALA A 67 -10.77 12.78 5.65
CA ALA A 67 -12.15 12.32 5.49
C ALA A 67 -12.79 11.91 6.82
N SER A 68 -11.99 11.37 7.74
CA SER A 68 -12.41 11.04 9.10
C SER A 68 -12.69 12.30 9.94
N HIS A 69 -11.90 13.36 9.77
CA HIS A 69 -12.16 14.65 10.41
C HIS A 69 -13.36 15.39 9.81
N ASP A 70 -13.50 15.36 8.48
CA ASP A 70 -14.59 16.02 7.74
C ASP A 70 -15.90 15.20 7.79
N LEU A 71 -15.87 14.01 8.40
CA LEU A 71 -17.00 13.08 8.57
C LEU A 71 -17.75 12.76 7.28
N VAL A 72 -17.02 12.59 6.16
CA VAL A 72 -17.59 12.25 4.84
C VAL A 72 -17.59 10.72 4.66
N PRO A 73 -18.72 10.01 4.84
CA PRO A 73 -18.72 8.55 4.93
C PRO A 73 -18.24 7.85 3.65
N GLN A 74 -18.60 8.41 2.49
CA GLN A 74 -18.19 7.88 1.19
C GLN A 74 -16.67 7.97 1.02
N ALA A 75 -16.07 9.09 1.43
CA ALA A 75 -14.62 9.30 1.39
C ALA A 75 -13.88 8.31 2.29
N ILE A 76 -14.38 8.11 3.51
CA ILE A 76 -13.81 7.18 4.49
C ILE A 76 -13.80 5.75 3.91
N LEU A 77 -14.90 5.32 3.30
CA LEU A 77 -15.01 3.98 2.72
C LEU A 77 -14.05 3.78 1.55
N VAL A 78 -13.97 4.73 0.62
CA VAL A 78 -13.09 4.63 -0.56
C VAL A 78 -11.63 4.61 -0.14
N THR A 79 -11.21 5.57 0.68
CA THR A 79 -9.81 5.68 1.12
C THR A 79 -9.38 4.47 1.96
N ARG A 80 -10.23 3.97 2.86
CA ARG A 80 -9.94 2.75 3.63
C ARG A 80 -9.79 1.52 2.73
N SER A 81 -10.65 1.39 1.73
CA SER A 81 -10.56 0.30 0.74
C SER A 81 -9.26 0.37 -0.04
N LEU A 82 -8.85 1.56 -0.49
CA LEU A 82 -7.58 1.76 -1.19
C LEU A 82 -6.37 1.40 -0.32
N ILE A 83 -6.36 1.80 0.96
CA ILE A 83 -5.27 1.43 1.90
C ILE A 83 -5.17 -0.09 2.04
N GLN A 84 -6.31 -0.78 2.18
CA GLN A 84 -6.31 -2.23 2.31
C GLN A 84 -5.83 -2.93 1.03
N LEU A 85 -6.17 -2.42 -0.14
CA LEU A 85 -5.69 -2.95 -1.42
C LEU A 85 -4.18 -2.74 -1.57
N ASP A 86 -3.68 -1.53 -1.32
CA ASP A 86 -2.23 -1.23 -1.36
C ASP A 86 -1.43 -2.16 -0.44
N ASN A 87 -1.87 -2.31 0.82
CA ASN A 87 -1.21 -3.21 1.77
C ASN A 87 -1.16 -4.65 1.26
N ARG A 88 -2.29 -5.19 0.77
CA ARG A 88 -2.34 -6.55 0.22
C ARG A 88 -1.46 -6.72 -1.02
N THR A 89 -1.38 -5.71 -1.87
CA THR A 89 -0.49 -5.72 -3.04
C THR A 89 0.97 -5.78 -2.62
N ARG A 90 1.38 -5.00 -1.61
CA ARG A 90 2.75 -5.03 -1.06
C ARG A 90 3.07 -6.36 -0.37
N ASP A 91 2.12 -6.91 0.37
CA ASP A 91 2.26 -8.23 1.01
C ASP A 91 2.42 -9.35 -0.04
N ALA A 92 1.68 -9.28 -1.15
CA ALA A 92 1.80 -10.23 -2.26
C ALA A 92 3.17 -10.15 -2.95
N ILE A 93 3.71 -8.93 -3.16
CA ILE A 93 5.05 -8.74 -3.74
C ILE A 93 6.13 -9.31 -2.80
N THR A 94 6.03 -9.03 -1.50
CA THR A 94 6.97 -9.53 -0.49
C THR A 94 6.94 -11.06 -0.43
N SER A 95 5.73 -11.64 -0.48
CA SER A 95 5.55 -13.10 -0.48
C SER A 95 6.09 -13.75 -1.75
N ALA A 96 5.88 -13.15 -2.93
CA ALA A 96 6.43 -13.63 -4.20
C ALA A 96 7.97 -13.56 -4.23
N SER A 97 8.56 -12.50 -3.66
CA SER A 97 10.00 -12.36 -3.52
C SER A 97 10.59 -13.41 -2.56
N ALA A 98 9.89 -13.76 -1.48
CA ALA A 98 10.30 -14.81 -0.55
C ALA A 98 10.20 -16.22 -1.16
N VAL A 99 9.25 -16.46 -2.06
CA VAL A 99 9.17 -17.73 -2.81
C VAL A 99 10.31 -17.82 -3.83
N ALA A 100 10.65 -16.73 -4.52
CA ALA A 100 11.74 -16.71 -5.50
C ALA A 100 13.12 -16.97 -4.87
N SER A 101 13.36 -16.50 -3.63
CA SER A 101 14.63 -16.73 -2.93
C SER A 101 14.78 -18.15 -2.35
N ASN A 102 13.68 -18.91 -2.21
CA ASN A 102 13.70 -20.29 -1.69
C ASN A 102 13.87 -21.38 -2.78
N VAL A 103 14.09 -21.01 -4.05
CA VAL A 103 14.26 -21.96 -5.17
C VAL A 103 15.68 -22.54 -5.27
N ASN A 104 16.63 -22.12 -4.42
CA ASN A 104 18.02 -22.62 -4.43
C ASN A 104 18.25 -23.90 -3.61
N THR A 105 17.37 -24.89 -3.68
CA THR A 105 17.76 -26.28 -3.32
C THR A 105 18.07 -27.06 -4.60
N PRO A 106 19.33 -27.46 -4.83
CA PRO A 106 19.66 -28.29 -5.97
C PRO A 106 18.96 -29.64 -5.82
N THR A 107 18.02 -29.91 -6.70
CA THR A 107 17.43 -31.24 -6.89
C THR A 107 18.54 -32.21 -7.26
N LYS A 108 19.09 -32.92 -6.26
CA LYS A 108 19.89 -34.12 -6.52
C LYS A 108 18.91 -35.17 -7.04
N ALA A 109 18.90 -35.37 -8.36
CA ALA A 109 18.17 -36.45 -9.00
C ALA A 109 18.58 -37.78 -8.35
N LYS A 110 17.75 -38.29 -7.45
CA LYS A 110 17.91 -39.64 -6.90
C LYS A 110 17.35 -40.59 -7.95
N LYS A 111 18.29 -41.21 -8.68
CA LYS A 111 18.14 -42.33 -9.62
C LYS A 111 16.95 -43.23 -9.24
N PRO A 112 15.97 -43.48 -10.14
CA PRO A 112 14.95 -44.48 -9.85
C PRO A 112 15.61 -45.86 -9.90
N GLU A 113 15.67 -46.54 -8.75
CA GLU A 113 16.00 -47.96 -8.70
C GLU A 113 14.84 -48.73 -9.34
N ILE A 114 15.06 -49.21 -10.56
CA ILE A 114 14.18 -50.15 -11.25
C ILE A 114 14.31 -51.49 -10.51
N LEU A 115 13.33 -51.80 -9.65
CA LEU A 115 13.13 -53.15 -9.13
C LEU A 115 12.33 -53.96 -10.17
N LEU A 116 13.08 -54.63 -11.04
CA LEU A 116 12.60 -55.76 -11.84
C LEU A 116 12.29 -56.93 -10.88
N VAL A 117 11.03 -57.12 -10.55
CA VAL A 117 10.51 -58.41 -10.09
C VAL A 117 9.98 -59.15 -11.32
N SER A 118 10.71 -60.17 -11.75
CA SER A 118 10.22 -61.18 -12.69
C SER A 118 9.20 -62.07 -11.99
N LYS A 119 8.17 -62.45 -12.75
CA LYS A 119 7.11 -63.40 -12.38
C LYS A 119 7.60 -64.84 -12.41
#